data_AF-A0A5K1D3X5-F1
#
_entry.id   AF-A0A5K1D3X5-F1
#
_cell.length_a   1.000
_cell.length_b   1.000
_cell.length_c   1.000
_cell.angle_alpha   90.00
_cell.angle_beta   90.00
_cell.angle_gamma   90.00
#
_symmetry.space_group_name_H-M   'P 1'
#
loop_
_entity.id
_entity.type
_entity.pdbx_description
1 polymer ?
#
loop_
_entity_poly.entity_id
_entity_poly.type
_entity_poly.pdbx_seq_one_letter_code
_entity_poly.pdbx_strand_id
1 'polypeptide(L)' 'IIDNGCAYVLEGDVYFSVDKSPDYGRLSGRKLEDNRAGERVAVDERKRNAADFALWK' A
#
# COMPACT_ATOMS: atom_id res chain seq x y z
N ILE A 1 -0.39 -13.02 -4.44
CA ILE A 1 -0.14 -11.82 -3.60
C ILE A 1 -1.03 -11.77 -2.36
N ILE A 2 -2.35 -12.01 -2.48
CA ILE A 2 -3.23 -12.16 -1.30
C ILE A 2 -2.81 -13.39 -0.49
N ASP A 3 -2.59 -14.53 -1.16
CA ASP A 3 -2.10 -15.77 -0.53
C ASP A 3 -0.73 -15.62 0.15
N ASN A 4 0.14 -14.76 -0.40
CA ASN A 4 1.44 -14.42 0.20
C ASN A 4 1.34 -13.40 1.34
N GLY A 5 0.13 -12.96 1.71
CA GLY A 5 -0.11 -11.96 2.75
C GLY A 5 0.33 -10.53 2.38
N CYS A 6 0.65 -10.27 1.10
CA CYS A 6 1.06 -8.95 0.60
C CYS A 6 -0.13 -8.07 0.16
N ALA A 7 -1.34 -8.61 0.13
CA ALA A 7 -2.54 -7.88 -0.23
C ALA A 7 -3.72 -8.31 0.63
N TYR A 8 -4.70 -7.42 0.81
CA TYR A 8 -5.91 -7.67 1.60
C TYR A 8 -7.15 -7.15 0.88
N VAL A 9 -8.29 -7.74 1.19
CA VAL A 9 -9.60 -7.31 0.68
C VAL A 9 -10.23 -6.37 1.69
N LEU A 10 -10.77 -5.26 1.20
CA LEU A 10 -11.51 -4.27 1.98
C LEU A 10 -12.77 -3.93 1.18
N GLU A 11 -13.95 -4.30 1.70
CA GLU A 11 -15.25 -4.00 1.10
C GLU A 11 -15.41 -4.42 -0.38
N GLY A 12 -14.70 -5.46 -0.80
CA GLY A 12 -14.72 -5.97 -2.19
C GLY A 12 -13.57 -5.46 -3.06
N ASP A 13 -12.86 -4.42 -2.62
CA ASP A 13 -11.65 -3.91 -3.26
C ASP A 13 -10.42 -4.63 -2.74
N VAL A 14 -9.41 -4.83 -3.58
CA VAL A 14 -8.14 -5.44 -3.19
C VAL A 14 -7.07 -4.37 -3.06
N TYR A 15 -6.42 -4.30 -1.90
CA TYR A 15 -5.33 -3.37 -1.60
C TYR A 15 -4.00 -4.11 -1.41
N PHE A 16 -2.91 -3.50 -1.87
CA PHE A 16 -1.55 -3.99 -1.62
C PHE A 16 -0.99 -3.38 -0.34
N SER A 17 -0.51 -4.23 0.56
CA SER A 17 0.18 -3.80 1.79
C SER A 17 1.65 -3.54 1.52
N VAL A 18 2.03 -2.26 1.43
CA VAL A 18 3.43 -1.87 1.17
C VAL A 18 4.37 -2.26 2.32
N ASP A 19 3.84 -2.34 3.54
CA ASP A 19 4.56 -2.81 4.74
C ASP A 19 5.06 -4.26 4.59
N LYS A 20 4.35 -5.08 3.81
CA LYS A 20 4.71 -6.48 3.57
C LYS A 20 5.80 -6.66 2.51
N SER A 21 6.23 -5.56 1.88
CA SER A 21 7.28 -5.55 0.88
C SER A 21 8.46 -4.72 1.39
N PRO A 22 9.43 -5.32 2.11
CA PRO A 22 10.57 -4.58 2.67
C PRO A 22 11.45 -3.91 1.60
N ASP A 23 11.47 -4.44 0.36
CA ASP A 23 12.14 -3.84 -0.80
C ASP A 23 11.27 -2.80 -1.54
N TYR A 24 10.11 -2.42 -1.00
CA TYR A 24 9.23 -1.45 -1.65
C TYR A 24 9.94 -0.09 -1.79
N GLY A 25 9.98 0.43 -3.02
CA GLY A 25 10.69 1.66 -3.34
C GLY A 25 12.13 1.46 -3.85
N ARG A 26 12.65 0.22 -3.90
CA ARG A 26 13.99 -0.08 -4.45
C ARG A 26 14.18 0.36 -5.90
N LEU A 27 13.14 0.25 -6.74
CA LEU A 27 13.17 0.72 -8.13
C LEU A 27 13.13 2.25 -8.25
N SER A 28 12.53 2.93 -7.29
CA SER A 28 12.41 4.40 -7.25
C SER A 28 13.57 5.05 -6.47
N GLY A 29 14.37 4.25 -5.74
CA GLY A 29 15.39 4.74 -4.81
C GLY A 29 14.83 5.48 -3.59
N ARG A 30 13.51 5.46 -3.39
CA ARG A 30 12.82 6.16 -2.29
C ARG A 30 12.39 5.17 -1.23
N LYS A 31 12.74 5.42 0.03
CA LYS A 31 12.29 4.61 1.16
C LYS A 31 10.81 4.89 1.43
N LEU A 32 10.09 3.88 1.93
CA LEU A 32 8.69 4.03 2.34
C LEU A 32 8.53 5.13 3.41
N GLU A 33 9.52 5.28 4.30
CA GLU A 33 9.59 6.34 5.32
C GLU A 33 9.69 7.77 4.73
N ASP A 34 10.28 7.90 3.54
CA ASP A 34 10.42 9.17 2.83
C ASP A 34 9.15 9.51 2.02
N ASN A 35 8.38 8.46 1.67
CA ASN A 35 7.14 8.57 0.93
C ASN A 35 5.99 8.86 1.91
N ARG A 36 5.87 10.13 2.30
CA ARG A 36 4.72 10.61 3.09
C ARG A 36 3.43 10.33 2.33
N ALA A 37 2.75 9.27 2.74
CA ALA A 37 1.41 8.98 2.29
C ALA A 37 0.49 10.19 2.57
N GLY A 38 -0.18 10.69 1.53
CA GLY A 38 -1.09 11.83 1.62
C GLY A 38 -0.74 13.04 0.75
N GLU A 39 0.36 13.03 -0.02
CA GLU A 39 0.71 14.19 -0.84
C GLU A 39 -0.20 14.38 -2.09
N ARG A 40 -0.94 13.35 -2.52
CA ARG A 40 -1.79 13.43 -3.74
C ARG A 40 -3.14 12.69 -3.71
N VAL A 41 -3.43 11.87 -2.71
CA VAL A 41 -4.68 11.09 -2.64
C VAL A 41 -5.18 11.08 -1.19
N ALA A 42 -6.49 11.31 -1.00
CA ALA A 42 -7.13 11.24 0.31
C ALA A 42 -6.79 9.90 0.98
N VAL A 43 -6.17 9.98 2.17
CA VAL A 43 -5.85 8.79 2.97
C VAL A 43 -7.19 8.22 3.43
N ASP A 44 -7.55 7.06 2.89
CA ASP A 44 -8.72 6.33 3.35
C ASP A 44 -8.39 5.72 4.70
N GLU A 45 -9.04 6.19 5.77
CA GLU A 45 -8.79 5.78 7.15
C GLU A 45 -9.07 4.28 7.40
N ARG A 46 -9.76 3.61 6.47
CA ARG A 46 -10.03 2.17 6.51
C ARG A 46 -8.81 1.34 6.07
N LYS A 47 -7.82 1.96 5.44
CA LYS A 47 -6.59 1.27 5.01
C LYS A 47 -5.69 1.00 6.21
N ARG A 48 -4.98 -0.13 6.15
CA ARG A 48 -4.00 -0.49 7.20
C ARG A 48 -2.79 0.43 7.18
N ASN A 49 -2.40 0.89 6.00
CA ASN A 49 -1.36 1.88 5.84
C ASN A 49 -1.81 2.93 4.80
N ALA A 50 -1.51 4.19 5.07
CA ALA A 50 -1.83 5.29 4.17
C ALA A 50 -1.12 5.15 2.80
N ALA A 51 0.01 4.43 2.77
CA ALA A 51 0.76 4.13 1.54
C ALA A 51 0.22 2.91 0.77
N ASP A 52 -0.80 2.21 1.29
CA ASP A 52 -1.45 1.09 0.60
C ASP A 52 -2.29 1.61 -0.59
N PHE A 53 -2.15 0.94 -1.73
CA PHE A 53 -2.82 1.30 -2.98
C PHE A 53 -3.73 0.17 -3.47
N ALA A 54 -4.81 0.54 -4.15
CA ALA A 54 -5.76 -0.41 -4.72
C ALA A 54 -5.13 -1.11 -5.92
N LEU A 55 -5.20 -2.44 -5.93
CA LEU A 55 -4.85 -3.31 -7.05
C LEU A 55 -6.05 -3.64 -7.90
N TRP A 56 -7.23 -3.73 -7.28
CA TRP A 56 -8.48 -4.09 -7.92
C TRP A 56 -9.65 -3.34 -7.28
N LYS A 57 -10.55 -2.84 -8.13
CA LYS A 57 -11.80 -2.16 -7.81
C LYS A 57 -12.90 -2.68 -8.73
#